data_AF-A0A535S2H8-F1
#
_entry.id   AF-A0A535S2H8-F1
#
_cell.length_a   1.000
_cell.length_b   1.000
_cell.length_c   1.000
_cell.angle_alpha   90.00
_cell.angle_beta   90.00
_cell.angle_gamma   90.00
#
_symmetry.space_group_name_H-M   'P 1'
#
loop_
_entity.id
_entity.type
_entity.pdbx_description
1 polymer ?
#
loop_
_entity_poly.entity_id
_entity_poly.type
_entity_poly.pdbx_seq_one_letter_code
_entity_poly.pdbx_strand_id
1 'polypeptide(L)' 'MTVRTFTIQNNGEQCSDSDSVQHAIVPARLSAPRTYTCTGVTQQTDGLHFTACGEDGNVVVPLQKGA' A
#
# COMPACT_ATOMS: atom_id res chain seq x y z
N MET A 1 -15.44 -3.88 2.79
CA MET A 1 -14.27 -4.46 2.06
C MET A 1 -13.34 -3.32 1.73
N THR A 2 -12.03 -3.51 1.92
CA THR A 2 -11.01 -2.52 1.57
C THR A 2 -10.06 -3.14 0.56
N VAL A 3 -9.75 -2.40 -0.50
CA VAL A 3 -8.74 -2.76 -1.49
C VAL A 3 -7.63 -1.73 -1.39
N ARG A 4 -6.38 -2.21 -1.32
CA ARG A 4 -5.18 -1.36 -1.30
C ARG A 4 -4.29 -1.77 -2.46
N THR A 5 -3.89 -0.78 -3.26
CA THR A 5 -3.01 -0.97 -4.41
C THR A 5 -1.72 -0.21 -4.15
N PHE A 6 -0.63 -0.96 -3.96
CA PHE A 6 0.70 -0.39 -3.77
C PHE A 6 1.42 -0.28 -5.12
N THR A 7 2.03 0.86 -5.37
CA THR A 7 2.85 1.12 -6.56
C THR A 7 4.25 1.52 -6.12
N ILE A 8 5.24 0.73 -6.52
CA ILE A 8 6.66 1.03 -6.36
C ILE A 8 7.18 1.35 -7.75
N GLN A 9 7.55 2.61 -7.97
CA GLN A 9 8.07 3.06 -9.26
C GLN A 9 9.52 3.51 -9.10
N ASN A 10 10.41 2.88 -9.87
CA ASN A 10 11.81 3.28 -9.92
C ASN A 10 11.97 4.47 -10.90
N ASN A 11 12.37 5.63 -10.37
CA ASN A 11 12.61 6.85 -11.14
C ASN A 11 14.11 7.14 -11.35
N GLY A 12 14.95 6.09 -11.33
CA GLY A 12 16.40 6.18 -11.42
C GLY A 12 17.05 6.06 -10.04
N GLU A 13 17.46 7.18 -9.46
CA GLU A 13 18.16 7.21 -8.16
C GLU A 13 17.22 7.04 -6.96
N GLN A 14 15.90 7.19 -7.17
CA GLN A 14 14.90 7.13 -6.11
C GLN A 14 13.71 6.27 -6.55
N CYS A 15 13.14 5.52 -5.60
CA CYS A 15 11.85 4.87 -5.75
C CYS A 15 10.76 5.82 -5.24
N SER A 16 9.71 6.04 -6.04
CA SER A 16 8.48 6.63 -5.55
C SER A 16 7.51 5.52 -5.16
N ASP A 17 7.18 5.48 -3.88
CA ASP A 17 6.26 4.51 -3.30
C ASP A 17 4.92 5.19 -3.03
N SER A 18 3.83 4.56 -3.48
CA SER A 18 2.48 5.06 -3.25
C SER A 18 1.49 3.95 -2.97
N ASP A 19 0.39 4.34 -2.36
CA ASP A 19 -0.60 3.44 -1.81
C ASP A 19 -1.99 4.01 -2.03
N SER A 20 -2.79 3.30 -2.82
CA SER A 20 -4.14 3.70 -3.19
C SER A 20 -5.18 2.86 -2.46
N VAL A 21 -6.00 3.51 -1.64
CA VAL A 21 -6.98 2.88 -0.75
C VAL A 21 -8.39 3.12 -1.27
N GLN A 22 -9.14 2.04 -1.44
CA GLN A 22 -10.55 2.06 -1.82
C GLN A 22 -11.38 1.27 -0.81
N HIS A 23 -12.54 1.82 -0.45
CA HIS A 23 -13.47 1.19 0.47
C HIS A 23 -14.79 0.88 -0.23
N ALA A 24 -15.38 -0.28 0.06
CA ALA A 24 -16.72 -0.65 -0.37
C ALA A 24 -17.57 -1.09 0.83
N ILE A 25 -18.77 -0.54 0.93
CA ILE A 25 -19.84 -1.03 1.80
C ILE A 25 -20.76 -1.89 0.93
N VAL A 26 -20.64 -3.21 1.05
CA VAL A 26 -21.40 -4.16 0.21
C VAL A 26 -22.91 -3.93 0.39
N PRO A 27 -23.71 -3.87 -0.70
CA PRO A 27 -23.41 -4.24 -2.09
C PRO A 27 -22.90 -3.10 -3.00
N ALA A 28 -22.49 -1.96 -2.45
CA ALA A 28 -22.03 -0.81 -3.23
C ALA A 28 -20.66 -1.05 -3.90
N ARG A 29 -20.38 -0.27 -4.96
CA ARG A 29 -19.08 -0.25 -5.65
C ARG A 29 -17.98 0.35 -4.76
N LEU A 30 -16.73 0.09 -5.13
CA LEU A 30 -15.57 0.74 -4.51
C LEU A 30 -15.69 2.26 -4.62
N SER A 31 -15.34 2.95 -3.53
CA SER A 31 -15.22 4.40 -3.47
C SER A 31 -14.13 4.91 -4.42
N ALA A 32 -14.12 6.22 -4.64
CA ALA A 32 -12.96 6.89 -5.22
C ALA A 32 -11.70 6.53 -4.40
N PRO A 33 -10.58 6.23 -5.08
CA PRO A 33 -9.32 5.94 -4.40
C PRO A 33 -8.78 7.18 -3.68
N ARG A 34 -8.26 6.96 -2.48
CA ARG A 34 -7.37 7.91 -1.80
C ARG A 34 -5.95 7.42 -1.95
N THR A 35 -5.07 8.23 -2.51
CA THR A 35 -3.68 7.85 -2.74
C THR A 35 -2.77 8.59 -1.76
N TYR A 36 -1.93 7.82 -1.07
CA TYR A 36 -0.88 8.33 -0.21
C TYR A 36 0.49 8.08 -0.83
N THR A 37 1.39 9.04 -0.67
CA THR A 37 2.82 8.83 -0.91
C THR A 37 3.42 8.22 0.34
N CYS A 38 4.16 7.13 0.20
CA CYS A 38 4.95 6.53 1.26
C CYS A 38 6.40 7.01 1.14
N THR A 39 7.13 7.09 2.25
CA THR A 39 8.54 7.53 2.24
C THR A 39 9.51 6.44 1.85
N GLY A 40 9.07 5.18 1.91
CA GLY A 40 9.90 4.05 1.55
C GLY A 40 9.19 2.71 1.75
N VAL A 41 9.72 1.70 1.08
CA VAL A 41 9.37 0.29 1.25
C VAL A 41 10.59 -0.52 1.66
N THR A 42 10.42 -1.45 2.60
CA THR A 42 11.49 -2.40 2.99
C THR A 42 10.92 -3.80 3.12
N GLN A 43 11.60 -4.79 2.55
CA GLN A 43 11.27 -6.20 2.76
C GLN A 43 11.84 -6.67 4.10
N GLN A 44 10.97 -7.22 4.94
CA GLN A 44 11.32 -7.85 6.21
C GLN A 44 10.88 -9.32 6.21
N THR A 45 11.20 -10.04 7.28
CA THR A 45 10.92 -11.48 7.41
C THR A 45 9.43 -11.80 7.44
N ASP A 46 8.57 -10.84 7.79
CA ASP A 46 7.13 -10.99 7.93
C ASP A 46 6.32 -10.37 6.77
N GLY A 47 6.94 -9.54 5.93
CA GLY A 47 6.18 -8.80 4.91
C GLY A 47 6.97 -7.72 4.18
N LEU A 48 6.26 -7.00 3.32
CA LEU A 48 6.68 -5.70 2.80
C LEU A 48 6.17 -4.62 3.74
N HIS A 49 7.07 -3.77 4.23
CA HIS A 49 6.77 -2.67 5.13
C HIS A 49 6.84 -1.37 4.36
N PHE A 50 5.69 -0.74 4.13
CA PHE A 50 5.60 0.62 3.62
C PHE A 50 5.57 1.59 4.79
N THR A 51 6.37 2.65 4.72
CA THR A 51 6.57 3.61 5.81
C THR A 51 5.98 4.97 5.48
N ALA A 52 5.40 5.62 6.49
CA ALA A 52 4.84 6.97 6.43
C ALA A 52 3.93 7.24 5.19
N CYS A 53 2.97 6.35 4.94
CA CYS A 53 1.95 6.46 3.90
C CYS A 53 0.83 7.43 4.29
N GLY A 54 1.15 8.71 4.46
CA GLY A 54 0.18 9.75 4.81
C GLY A 54 -0.50 9.50 6.16
N GLU A 55 -1.84 9.63 6.19
CA GLU A 55 -2.64 9.43 7.41
C GLU A 55 -2.69 7.96 7.87
N ASP A 56 -2.43 7.01 6.96
CA ASP A 56 -2.44 5.58 7.26
C ASP A 56 -1.14 5.12 7.96
N GLY A 57 -0.12 5.97 8.01
CA GLY A 57 1.14 5.68 8.71
C GLY A 57 1.91 4.52 8.08
N ASN A 58 2.29 3.54 8.88
CA ASN A 58 3.03 2.37 8.38
C ASN A 58 2.06 1.26 8.00
N VAL A 59 2.28 0.64 6.83
CA VAL A 59 1.45 -0.44 6.32
C VAL A 59 2.29 -1.68 6.07
N VAL A 60 1.85 -2.81 6.62
CA VAL A 60 2.50 -4.11 6.42
C VAL A 60 1.65 -4.94 5.46
N VAL A 61 2.26 -5.35 4.35
CA VAL A 61 1.72 -6.37 3.45
C VAL A 61 2.36 -7.70 3.84
N PRO A 62 1.64 -8.57 4.57
CA PRO A 62 2.22 -9.80 5.09
C PRO A 62 2.59 -10.75 3.96
N LEU A 63 3.69 -11.48 4.13
CA LEU A 63 4.00 -12.61 3.25
C LEU A 63 2.86 -13.63 3.36
N GLN A 64 2.24 -13.97 2.24
CA GLN A 64 1.31 -15.10 2.24
C GLN A 64 2.12 -16.36 2.53
N LYS A 65 1.70 -17.13 3.55
CA LYS A 65 2.25 -18.45 3.78
C LYS A 65 2.01 -19.26 2.52
N GLY A 66 3.08 -19.65 1.83
CA GLY A 66 3.00 -20.45 0.61
C GLY A 66 2.07 -21.64 0.83
N ALA A 67 1.13 -21.83 -0.09
CA ALA A 67 0.19 -22.94 -0.11
C ALA A 67 0.93 -24.28 -0.25
#